data_AF-N9N5R9-F1
#
_entry.id   AF-N9N5R9-F1
#
_cell.length_a   1.000
_cell.length_b   1.000
_cell.length_c   1.000
_cell.angle_alpha   90.00
_cell.angle_beta   90.00
_cell.angle_gamma   90.00
#
_symmetry.space_group_name_H-M   'P 1'
#
loop_
_entity.id
_entity.type
_entity.pdbx_description
1 polymer ?
#
loop_
_entity_poly.entity_id
_entity_poly.type
_entity_poly.pdbx_seq_one_letter_code
_entity_poly.pdbx_strand_id
1 'polypeptide(L)'
;MLNIKAEQAYFKVHVKALGVLQVDWDSNGVITTIKRDTNCIFRFDQIEALWETWLKAKSTGVVLCEYDIESAIQVEGTAVKKIISHVEQTIIQKALIFTNGNQRLAADQIGMSRTKLRSIVRVIRSETPIGAAA
;
A
#
# COMPACT_ATOMS: atom_id res chain seq x y z
N MET A 1 13.41 -1.13 8.91
CA MET A 1 14.23 -1.13 7.67
C MET A 1 13.71 -2.27 6.80
N LEU A 2 13.35 -2.02 5.53
CA LEU A 2 12.77 -3.05 4.65
C LEU A 2 13.78 -4.15 4.36
N ASN A 3 13.36 -5.41 4.47
CA ASN A 3 14.17 -6.55 4.05
C ASN A 3 14.07 -6.71 2.53
N ILE A 4 14.96 -6.04 1.79
CA ILE A 4 14.95 -6.00 0.32
C ILE A 4 14.93 -7.41 -0.30
N LYS A 5 15.65 -8.38 0.28
CA LYS A 5 15.66 -9.76 -0.24
C LYS A 5 14.30 -10.44 -0.13
N ALA A 6 13.58 -10.22 0.97
CA ALA A 6 12.22 -10.73 1.15
C ALA A 6 11.26 -10.04 0.16
N GLU A 7 11.35 -8.72 0.02
CA GLU A 7 10.51 -7.96 -0.92
C GLU A 7 10.75 -8.36 -2.38
N GLN A 8 11.99 -8.63 -2.77
CA GLN A 8 12.32 -9.16 -4.10
C GLN A 8 11.65 -10.51 -4.36
N ALA A 9 11.58 -11.39 -3.36
CA ALA A 9 10.91 -12.68 -3.49
C ALA A 9 9.40 -12.51 -3.66
N TYR A 10 8.76 -11.64 -2.88
CA TYR A 10 7.33 -11.35 -3.00
C TYR A 10 6.99 -10.67 -4.33
N PHE A 11 7.79 -9.68 -4.74
CA PHE A 11 7.61 -9.01 -6.02
C PHE A 11 7.73 -9.98 -7.18
N LYS A 12 8.70 -10.91 -7.15
CA LYS A 12 8.86 -11.99 -8.14
C LYS A 12 7.60 -12.83 -8.31
N VAL A 13 6.97 -13.23 -7.20
CA VAL A 13 5.72 -14.01 -7.24
C VAL A 13 4.60 -13.19 -7.90
N HIS A 14 4.47 -11.92 -7.53
CA HIS A 14 3.46 -11.03 -8.07
C HIS A 14 3.61 -10.82 -9.59
N VAL A 15 4.80 -10.44 -10.06
CA VAL A 15 5.01 -10.15 -11.49
C VAL A 15 4.99 -11.41 -12.37
N LYS A 16 5.21 -12.59 -11.78
CA LYS A 16 5.07 -13.86 -12.49
C LYS A 16 3.63 -14.10 -12.98
N ALA A 17 2.64 -13.69 -12.21
CA ALA A 17 1.23 -13.72 -12.64
C ALA A 17 0.96 -12.74 -13.81
N LEU A 18 1.83 -11.75 -14.02
CA LEU A 18 1.76 -10.75 -15.09
C LEU A 18 2.60 -11.12 -16.33
N GLY A 19 3.10 -12.36 -16.41
CA GLY A 19 3.92 -12.87 -17.52
C GLY A 19 5.43 -12.57 -17.39
N VAL A 20 5.88 -12.05 -16.25
CA VAL A 20 7.31 -11.81 -15.99
C VAL A 20 7.95 -13.05 -15.37
N LEU A 21 8.77 -13.76 -16.15
CA LEU A 21 9.37 -15.03 -15.75
C LEU A 21 10.55 -14.87 -14.79
N GLN A 22 11.33 -13.79 -14.94
CA GLN A 22 12.51 -13.54 -14.13
C GLN A 22 12.76 -12.04 -14.00
N VAL A 23 13.20 -11.62 -12.81
CA VAL A 23 13.70 -10.27 -12.53
C VAL A 23 15.02 -10.43 -11.77
N ASP A 24 16.07 -9.76 -12.23
CA ASP A 24 17.37 -9.72 -11.58
C ASP A 24 17.66 -8.30 -11.09
N TRP A 25 18.28 -8.20 -9.93
CA TRP A 25 18.64 -6.94 -9.29
C TRP A 25 20.14 -6.84 -9.08
N ASP A 26 20.66 -5.62 -9.05
CA ASP A 26 22.01 -5.34 -8.59
C ASP A 26 22.13 -5.35 -7.04
N SER A 27 23.34 -5.10 -6.54
CA SER A 27 23.61 -4.99 -5.11
C SER A 27 22.86 -3.83 -4.41
N ASN A 28 22.38 -2.85 -5.17
CA ASN A 28 21.65 -1.69 -4.67
C ASN A 28 20.12 -1.89 -4.72
N GLY A 29 19.65 -3.03 -5.25
CA GLY A 29 18.22 -3.32 -5.38
C GLY A 29 17.57 -2.67 -6.61
N VAL A 30 18.36 -2.26 -7.60
CA VAL A 30 17.90 -1.76 -8.91
C VAL A 30 17.73 -2.93 -9.86
N ILE A 31 16.66 -2.95 -10.65
CA ILE A 31 16.44 -4.01 -11.65
C ILE A 31 17.47 -3.85 -12.77
N THR A 32 18.16 -4.94 -13.11
CA THR A 32 19.16 -4.95 -14.19
C THR A 32 18.67 -5.71 -15.40
N THR A 33 17.91 -6.79 -15.20
CA THR A 33 17.43 -7.67 -16.27
C THR A 33 16.05 -8.20 -15.95
N ILE A 34 15.22 -8.35 -16.99
CA ILE A 34 13.89 -8.97 -16.90
C ILE A 34 13.74 -9.97 -18.04
N LYS A 35 13.26 -11.20 -17.74
CA LYS A 35 12.75 -12.14 -18.74
C LYS A 35 11.24 -12.19 -18.69
N ARG A 36 10.61 -12.20 -19.85
CA ARG A 36 9.17 -12.13 -20.06
C ARG A 36 8.72 -13.27 -20.96
N ASP A 37 7.51 -13.76 -20.76
CA ASP A 37 6.86 -14.62 -21.75
C ASP A 37 6.21 -13.79 -22.87
N THR A 38 5.58 -14.46 -23.82
CA THR A 38 4.90 -13.82 -24.96
C THR A 38 3.60 -13.09 -24.58
N ASN A 39 3.06 -13.34 -23.39
CA ASN A 39 1.79 -12.77 -22.94
C ASN A 39 1.98 -11.56 -22.02
N CYS A 40 3.22 -11.29 -21.61
CA CYS A 40 3.57 -10.13 -20.79
C CYS A 40 3.40 -8.83 -21.59
N ILE A 41 2.38 -8.05 -21.22
CA ILE A 41 2.09 -6.74 -21.82
C ILE A 41 2.99 -5.61 -21.29
N PHE A 42 3.73 -5.86 -20.20
CA PHE A 42 4.51 -4.84 -19.53
C PHE A 42 5.89 -4.66 -20.15
N ARG A 43 6.24 -3.40 -20.37
CA ARG A 43 7.60 -2.99 -20.76
C ARG A 43 8.52 -2.92 -19.54
N PHE A 44 9.82 -2.87 -19.82
CA PHE A 44 10.86 -2.83 -18.77
C PHE A 44 10.67 -1.63 -17.83
N ASP A 45 10.46 -0.43 -18.39
CA ASP A 45 10.19 0.82 -17.66
C ASP A 45 8.99 0.71 -16.72
N GLN A 46 7.96 -0.03 -17.13
CA GLN A 46 6.75 -0.22 -16.33
C GLN A 46 6.98 -1.19 -15.18
N ILE A 47 7.85 -2.19 -15.35
CA ILE A 47 8.20 -3.15 -14.29
C ILE A 47 9.14 -2.49 -13.27
N GLU A 48 10.04 -1.62 -13.71
CA GLU A 48 10.82 -0.76 -12.82
C GLU A 48 9.91 0.14 -11.98
N ALA A 49 8.97 0.84 -12.63
CA ALA A 49 7.99 1.68 -11.92
C ALA A 49 7.14 0.88 -10.91
N LEU A 50 6.76 -0.36 -11.25
CA LEU A 50 6.07 -1.27 -10.33
C LEU A 50 6.94 -1.62 -9.11
N TRP A 51 8.23 -1.88 -9.30
CA TRP A 51 9.17 -2.18 -8.21
C TRP A 51 9.44 -0.98 -7.30
N GLU A 52 9.66 0.20 -7.88
CA GLU A 52 9.81 1.44 -7.11
C GLU A 52 8.55 1.73 -6.29
N THR A 53 7.38 1.56 -6.92
CA THR A 53 6.08 1.74 -6.24
C THR A 53 5.91 0.71 -5.14
N TRP A 54 6.29 -0.55 -5.35
CA TRP A 54 6.26 -1.61 -4.34
C TRP A 54 7.09 -1.23 -3.11
N LEU A 55 8.36 -0.87 -3.31
CA LEU A 55 9.27 -0.49 -2.23
C LEU A 55 8.78 0.74 -1.49
N LYS A 56 8.34 1.77 -2.23
CA LYS A 56 7.82 3.00 -1.65
C LYS A 56 6.56 2.73 -0.84
N ALA A 57 5.65 1.91 -1.35
CA ALA A 57 4.40 1.61 -0.69
C ALA A 57 4.60 0.72 0.56
N LYS A 58 5.55 -0.21 0.54
CA LYS A 58 5.95 -0.99 1.73
C LYS A 58 6.72 -0.15 2.77
N SER A 59 7.51 0.83 2.32
CA SER A 59 8.22 1.74 3.23
C SER A 59 7.29 2.75 3.90
N THR A 60 6.18 3.08 3.24
CA THR A 60 5.20 4.07 3.70
C THR A 60 3.97 3.44 4.34
N GLY A 61 3.76 2.12 4.23
CA GLY A 61 2.61 1.40 4.81
C GLY A 61 1.29 1.66 4.08
N VAL A 62 1.32 1.90 2.75
CA VAL A 62 0.14 2.23 1.94
C VAL A 62 -0.05 1.18 0.84
N VAL A 63 -0.27 -0.08 1.24
CA VAL A 63 -0.66 -1.13 0.28
C VAL A 63 -1.81 -1.93 0.88
N LEU A 64 -2.95 -1.92 0.19
CA LEU A 64 -3.93 -3.01 0.25
C LEU A 64 -3.21 -4.28 -0.17
N CYS A 65 -2.83 -5.11 0.78
CA CYS A 65 -2.19 -6.39 0.52
C CYS A 65 -3.25 -7.42 0.11
N GLU A 66 -2.82 -8.51 -0.53
CA GLU A 66 -3.69 -9.65 -0.85
C GLU A 66 -4.43 -10.16 0.40
N TYR A 67 -3.74 -10.18 1.55
CA TYR A 67 -4.33 -10.47 2.85
C TYR A 67 -5.52 -9.56 3.23
N ASP A 68 -5.47 -8.26 2.91
CA ASP A 68 -6.57 -7.33 3.21
C ASP A 68 -7.79 -7.64 2.34
N ILE A 69 -7.56 -8.12 1.12
CA ILE A 69 -8.61 -8.57 0.19
C ILE A 69 -9.18 -9.90 0.69
N GLU A 70 -8.33 -10.86 1.06
CA GLU A 70 -8.73 -12.16 1.62
C GLU A 70 -9.54 -12.01 2.92
N SER A 71 -9.11 -11.14 3.83
CA SER A 71 -9.84 -10.81 5.05
C SER A 71 -11.18 -10.12 4.76
N ALA A 72 -11.22 -9.26 3.73
CA ALA A 72 -12.42 -8.57 3.33
C ALA A 72 -13.48 -9.53 2.76
N ILE A 73 -13.08 -10.52 1.94
CA ILE A 73 -14.00 -11.51 1.34
C ILE A 73 -14.49 -12.59 2.30
N GLN A 74 -13.81 -12.80 3.45
CA GLN A 74 -14.28 -13.73 4.49
C GLN A 74 -15.62 -13.31 5.11
N VAL A 75 -16.02 -12.03 4.98
CA VAL A 75 -17.29 -11.53 5.51
C VAL A 75 -18.21 -11.15 4.36
N GLU A 76 -19.25 -11.96 4.17
CA GLU A 76 -20.21 -11.85 3.07
C GLU A 76 -20.79 -10.44 2.96
N GLY A 77 -20.83 -9.90 1.73
CA GLY A 77 -21.43 -8.61 1.41
C GLY A 77 -20.68 -7.35 1.86
N THR A 78 -19.56 -7.45 2.61
CA THR A 78 -18.87 -6.26 3.16
C THR A 78 -17.48 -5.99 2.59
N ALA A 79 -16.96 -6.89 1.75
CA ALA A 79 -15.58 -6.85 1.27
C ALA A 79 -15.18 -5.49 0.67
N VAL A 80 -15.98 -5.01 -0.30
CA VAL A 80 -15.75 -3.74 -0.98
C VAL A 80 -15.78 -2.56 0.00
N LYS A 81 -16.73 -2.55 0.95
CA LYS A 81 -16.87 -1.48 1.94
C LYS A 81 -15.66 -1.44 2.89
N LYS A 82 -15.15 -2.60 3.31
CA LYS A 82 -13.96 -2.70 4.18
C LYS A 82 -12.72 -2.16 3.47
N ILE A 83 -12.50 -2.54 2.22
CA ILE A 83 -11.37 -2.07 1.40
C ILE A 83 -11.42 -0.55 1.24
N ILE A 84 -12.58 0.01 0.86
CA ILE A 84 -12.76 1.46 0.72
C ILE A 84 -12.50 2.17 2.05
N SER A 85 -13.02 1.64 3.16
CA SER A 85 -12.80 2.21 4.50
C SER A 85 -11.33 2.22 4.88
N HIS A 86 -10.60 1.13 4.61
CA HIS A 86 -9.17 1.04 4.90
C HIS A 86 -8.36 2.07 4.11
N VAL A 87 -8.65 2.24 2.82
CA VAL A 87 -8.03 3.27 1.98
C VAL A 87 -8.34 4.67 2.49
N GLU A 88 -9.61 4.95 2.82
CA GLU A 88 -10.04 6.24 3.35
C GLU A 88 -9.33 6.58 4.66
N GLN A 89 -9.26 5.62 5.60
CA GLN A 89 -8.53 5.78 6.86
C GLN A 89 -7.04 6.04 6.63
N THR A 90 -6.41 5.31 5.70
CA THR A 90 -4.98 5.47 5.38
C THR A 90 -4.69 6.85 4.81
N ILE A 91 -5.52 7.32 3.88
CA ILE A 91 -5.41 8.68 3.31
C ILE A 91 -5.52 9.74 4.41
N ILE A 92 -6.50 9.60 5.32
CA ILE A 92 -6.68 10.51 6.45
C ILE A 92 -5.45 10.52 7.35
N GLN A 93 -4.91 9.35 7.71
CA GLN A 93 -3.71 9.26 8.54
C GLN A 93 -2.51 9.96 7.87
N LYS A 94 -2.28 9.75 6.57
CA LYS A 94 -1.18 10.41 5.84
C LYS A 94 -1.38 11.92 5.73
N ALA A 95 -2.61 12.38 5.47
CA ALA A 95 -2.92 13.80 5.44
C ALA A 95 -2.71 14.48 6.81
N LEU A 96 -3.01 13.78 7.90
CA LEU A 96 -2.74 14.26 9.25
C LEU A 96 -1.25 14.33 9.54
N ILE A 97 -0.46 13.32 9.14
CA ILE A 97 1.00 13.36 9.28
C ILE A 97 1.58 14.55 8.50
N PHE A 98 1.17 14.71 7.24
CA PHE A 98 1.66 15.79 6.38
C PHE A 98 1.34 17.19 6.92
N THR A 99 0.20 17.35 7.57
CA THR A 99 -0.25 18.64 8.13
C THR A 99 0.07 18.79 9.62
N ASN A 100 0.97 17.96 10.17
CA ASN A 100 1.36 17.98 11.58
C ASN A 100 0.16 17.91 12.55
N GLY A 101 -0.84 17.10 12.22
CA GLY A 101 -2.05 16.89 13.01
C GLY A 101 -3.13 17.96 12.84
N ASN A 102 -2.95 18.94 11.95
CA ASN A 102 -3.96 19.96 11.69
C ASN A 102 -5.14 19.40 10.89
N GLN A 103 -6.21 19.01 11.59
CA GLN A 103 -7.40 18.40 10.99
C GLN A 103 -8.10 19.27 9.95
N ARG A 104 -8.02 20.60 10.03
CA ARG A 104 -8.64 21.48 9.04
C ARG A 104 -7.85 21.44 7.73
N LEU A 105 -6.54 21.64 7.82
CA LEU A 105 -5.67 21.55 6.64
C LEU A 105 -5.67 20.14 6.04
N ALA A 106 -5.68 19.09 6.86
CA ALA A 106 -5.78 17.71 6.37
C ALA A 106 -7.09 17.47 5.61
N ALA A 107 -8.20 18.00 6.12
CA ALA A 107 -9.52 17.87 5.49
C ALA A 107 -9.56 18.62 4.15
N ASP A 108 -9.04 19.86 4.12
CA ASP A 108 -8.94 20.67 2.92
C ASP A 108 -8.03 19.99 1.87
N GLN A 109 -6.91 19.40 2.29
CA GLN A 109 -5.94 18.70 1.44
C GLN A 109 -6.53 17.48 0.72
N ILE A 110 -7.44 16.74 1.37
CA ILE A 110 -8.04 15.51 0.81
C ILE A 110 -9.46 15.73 0.27
N GLY A 111 -9.93 16.98 0.23
CA GLY A 111 -11.27 17.32 -0.25
C GLY A 111 -12.40 16.72 0.59
N MET A 112 -12.21 16.58 1.91
CA MET A 112 -13.20 16.02 2.83
C MET A 112 -13.72 17.10 3.79
N SER A 113 -14.97 16.99 4.23
CA SER A 113 -15.47 17.87 5.30
C SER A 113 -14.73 17.59 6.62
N ARG A 114 -14.38 18.66 7.35
CA ARG A 114 -13.74 18.55 8.68
C ARG A 114 -14.54 17.67 9.64
N THR A 115 -15.87 17.72 9.57
CA THR A 115 -16.76 16.92 10.42
C THR A 115 -16.62 15.42 10.16
N LYS A 116 -16.59 15.01 8.87
CA LYS A 116 -16.39 13.61 8.48
C LYS A 116 -14.99 13.11 8.84
N LEU A 117 -13.96 13.93 8.61
CA LEU A 117 -12.60 13.58 9.04
C LEU A 117 -12.54 13.36 10.55
N ARG A 118 -13.13 14.26 11.33
CA ARG A 118 -13.15 14.16 12.81
C ARG A 118 -13.85 12.90 13.30
N SER A 119 -14.95 12.47 12.70
CA SER A 119 -15.62 11.22 13.09
C SER A 119 -14.74 10.00 12.81
N ILE A 120 -14.10 9.95 11.64
CA ILE A 120 -13.22 8.82 11.26
C ILE A 120 -11.98 8.78 12.17
N VAL A 121 -11.36 9.92 12.47
CA VAL A 121 -10.20 9.98 13.38
C VAL A 121 -10.55 9.49 14.79
N ARG A 122 -11.78 9.74 15.28
CA ARG A 122 -12.23 9.20 16.57
C ARG A 122 -12.30 7.67 16.54
N VAL A 123 -12.85 7.10 15.47
CA VAL A 123 -12.96 5.65 15.27
C VAL A 123 -11.57 5.00 15.22
N ILE A 124 -10.65 5.57 14.42
CA ILE A 124 -9.26 5.07 14.33
C ILE A 124 -8.59 5.06 15.72
N ARG A 125 -8.76 6.14 16.49
CA ARG A 125 -8.18 6.23 17.85
C ARG A 125 -8.77 5.22 18.83
N SER A 126 -10.05 4.85 18.69
CA SER A 126 -10.67 3.83 19.54
C SER A 126 -10.30 2.39 19.13
N GLU A 127 -9.95 2.18 17.87
CA GLU A 127 -9.53 0.86 17.34
C GLU A 127 -8.03 0.59 17.56
N THR A 128 -7.23 1.60 17.90
CA THR A 128 -5.82 1.42 18.25
C THR A 128 -5.72 1.08 19.75
N PRO A 129 -5.41 -0.17 20.15
CA PRO A 129 -5.22 -0.48 21.56
C PRO A 129 -4.03 0.32 22.09
N ILE A 130 -4.27 1.06 23.17
CA ILE A 130 -3.25 1.70 23.98
C ILE A 130 -2.39 0.56 24.57
N GLY A 131 -1.29 0.20 23.91
CA GLY A 131 -0.52 -0.99 24.30
C GLY A 131 0.67 -1.32 23.41
N ALA A 132 1.51 -0.34 23.08
CA ALA A 132 2.88 -0.58 22.63
C ALA A 132 3.77 0.59 23.07
N ALA A 133 3.75 0.87 24.36
CA ALA A 133 4.75 1.68 25.03
C ALA A 133 5.29 0.85 26.20
N ALA A 134 6.33 0.08 25.93
CA ALA A 134 7.32 -0.44 26.87
C ALA A 134 8.53 -0.91 26.06
#